data_AF-A0A261KKD2-F1
#
_entry.id   AF-A0A261KKD2-F1
#
_cell.length_a   1.000
_cell.length_b   1.000
_cell.length_c   1.000
_cell.angle_alpha   90.00
_cell.angle_beta   90.00
_cell.angle_gamma   90.00
#
_symmetry.space_group_name_H-M   'P 1'
#
loop_
_entity.id
_entity.type
_entity.pdbx_description
1 polymer ?
#
loop_
_entity_poly.entity_id
_entity_poly.type
_entity_poly.pdbx_seq_one_letter_code
_entity_poly.pdbx_strand_id
1 'polypeptide(L)' 'MNTPQINSNTVELLSRLGGKKLSPENISFSVVFLASLVTVLLGIMFADGTVTDEEEKIWETTIVFGQ' A
#
# COMPACT_ATOMS: atom_id res chain seq x y z
N MET A 1 -2.22 -11.65 -26.22
CA MET A 1 -1.39 -10.79 -25.35
C MET A 1 -1.47 -11.40 -23.96
N ASN A 2 -0.38 -11.92 -23.40
CA ASN A 2 -0.39 -12.46 -22.04
C ASN A 2 -0.47 -11.26 -21.10
N THR A 3 -1.65 -10.98 -20.54
CA THR A 3 -1.75 -10.04 -19.43
C THR A 3 -0.92 -10.63 -18.28
N PRO A 4 0.04 -9.86 -17.73
CA PRO A 4 0.77 -10.34 -16.56
C PRO A 4 -0.26 -10.70 -15.48
N GLN A 5 -0.11 -11.88 -14.88
CA GLN A 5 -1.00 -12.35 -13.83
C GLN A 5 -0.43 -11.93 -12.48
N ILE A 6 -1.29 -11.40 -11.61
CA ILE A 6 -0.92 -11.13 -10.22
C ILE A 6 -0.74 -12.48 -9.54
N ASN A 7 0.46 -12.75 -9.04
CA ASN A 7 0.77 -14.02 -8.40
C ASN A 7 0.17 -14.10 -6.98
N SER A 8 0.06 -15.33 -6.45
CA SER A 8 -0.49 -15.59 -5.12
C SER A 8 0.25 -14.88 -3.99
N ASN A 9 1.57 -14.71 -4.11
CA ASN A 9 2.39 -14.05 -3.09
C ASN A 9 2.03 -12.57 -2.95
N THR A 10 1.81 -11.89 -4.07
CA THR A 10 1.34 -10.49 -4.08
C THR A 10 -0.05 -10.39 -3.43
N VAL A 11 -0.96 -11.31 -3.73
CA VAL A 11 -2.31 -11.34 -3.13
C VAL A 11 -2.23 -11.53 -1.62
N GLU A 12 -1.36 -12.43 -1.15
CA GLU A 12 -1.16 -12.69 0.27
C GLU A 12 -0.56 -11.48 1.00
N LEU A 13 0.47 -10.86 0.43
CA LEU A 13 1.08 -9.65 0.98
C LEU A 13 0.06 -8.52 1.12
N LEU A 14 -0.71 -8.25 0.06
CA LEU A 14 -1.74 -7.23 0.09
C LEU A 14 -2.86 -7.55 1.08
N SER A 15 -3.19 -8.85 1.27
CA SER A 15 -4.16 -9.26 2.27
C SER A 15 -3.67 -8.96 3.70
N ARG A 16 -2.38 -9.19 3.96
CA ARG A 16 -1.75 -8.87 5.25
C ARG A 16 -1.68 -7.37 5.49
N LEU A 17 -1.26 -6.59 4.49
CA LEU A 17 -1.21 -5.12 4.57
C LEU A 17 -2.60 -4.51 4.79
N GLY A 18 -3.62 -5.00 4.09
CA GLY A 18 -4.98 -4.47 4.17
C GLY A 18 -5.83 -5.05 5.31
N GLY A 19 -5.31 -5.98 6.12
CA GLY A 19 -6.05 -6.62 7.20
C GLY A 19 -7.29 -7.41 6.77
N LYS A 20 -7.42 -7.75 5.48
CA LYS A 20 -8.58 -8.42 4.91
C LYS A 20 -8.14 -9.48 3.90
N LYS A 21 -8.88 -10.58 3.83
CA LYS A 21 -8.63 -11.63 2.82
C LYS A 21 -8.97 -11.10 1.43
N LEU A 22 -7.99 -11.07 0.53
CA LEU A 22 -8.19 -10.69 -0.88
C LEU A 22 -8.26 -11.91 -1.77
N SER A 23 -9.00 -11.79 -2.89
CA SER A 23 -8.98 -12.75 -3.99
C SER A 23 -8.24 -12.13 -5.19
N PRO A 24 -7.50 -12.91 -5.99
CA PRO A 24 -6.75 -12.38 -7.14
C PRO A 24 -7.62 -11.61 -8.14
N GLU A 25 -8.87 -12.06 -8.35
CA GLU A 25 -9.86 -11.39 -9.19
C GLU A 25 -10.26 -9.97 -8.74
N ASN A 26 -9.99 -9.64 -7.46
CA ASN A 26 -10.32 -8.35 -6.86
C ASN A 26 -9.11 -7.41 -6.78
N ILE A 27 -7.97 -7.79 -7.36
CA ILE A 27 -6.73 -7.00 -7.32
C ILE A 27 -6.39 -6.53 -8.74
N SER A 28 -6.26 -5.21 -8.91
CA SER A 28 -5.74 -4.61 -10.13
C SER A 28 -4.26 -4.24 -9.96
N PHE A 29 -3.55 -4.09 -11.08
CA PHE A 29 -2.17 -3.58 -11.05
C PHE A 29 -2.04 -2.21 -10.39
N SER A 30 -3.06 -1.35 -10.53
CA SER A 30 -3.10 -0.05 -9.85
C SER A 30 -3.16 -0.20 -8.33
N VAL A 31 -3.92 -1.18 -7.81
CA VAL A 31 -3.95 -1.48 -6.37
C VAL A 31 -2.59 -1.97 -5.88
N VAL A 32 -1.94 -2.86 -6.65
CA VAL A 32 -0.57 -3.31 -6.32
C VAL A 32 0.38 -2.12 -6.26
N PHE A 33 0.35 -1.26 -7.29
CA PHE A 33 1.22 -0.08 -7.36
C PHE A 33 0.99 0.88 -6.19
N LEU A 34 -0.26 1.23 -5.89
CA LEU A 34 -0.59 2.13 -4.78
C LEU A 34 -0.17 1.54 -3.42
N ALA A 35 -0.42 0.25 -3.20
CA ALA A 35 -0.01 -0.41 -1.96
C ALA A 35 1.51 -0.46 -1.81
N SER A 36 2.25 -0.72 -2.90
CA SER A 36 3.72 -0.64 -2.90
C SER A 36 4.21 0.77 -2.57
N LEU A 37 3.60 1.80 -3.17
CA LEU A 37 3.96 3.20 -2.93
C LEU A 37 3.72 3.58 -1.46
N VAL A 38 2.52 3.29 -0.93
CA VAL A 38 2.16 3.52 0.48
C VAL A 38 3.15 2.81 1.41
N THR A 39 3.54 1.57 1.11
CA THR A 39 4.50 0.81 1.93
C THR A 39 5.89 1.46 1.96
N VAL A 40 6.38 1.95 0.81
CA VAL A 40 7.67 2.65 0.75
C VAL A 40 7.62 3.97 1.52
N LEU A 41 6.55 4.75 1.38
CA LEU A 41 6.39 6.01 2.09
C LEU A 41 6.30 5.81 3.62
N LEU A 42 5.58 4.78 4.08
CA LEU A 42 5.58 4.39 5.49
C LEU A 42 6.98 3.97 5.97
N GLY A 43 7.71 3.21 5.16
CA GLY A 43 9.09 2.82 5.47
C GLY A 43 10.02 4.03 5.64
N ILE A 44 9.82 5.08 4.84
CA ILE A 44 10.55 6.35 4.97
C ILE A 44 10.16 7.08 6.26
N MET A 45 8.86 7.17 6.54
CA MET A 45 8.33 7.82 7.76
C MET A 45 8.82 7.15 9.04
N PHE A 46 8.94 5.82 9.05
CA PHE A 46 9.42 5.09 10.24
C PHE A 46 10.95 4.93 10.29
N ALA A 47 11.70 5.45 9.32
CA ALA A 47 13.11 5.13 9.14
C ALA A 47 14.01 5.59 10.30
N ASP A 48 13.66 6.70 10.96
CA ASP A 48 14.40 7.26 12.09
C ASP A 48 13.88 6.76 13.46
N GLY A 49 12.83 5.92 13.45
CA GLY A 49 12.22 5.33 14.63
C GLY A 49 11.27 6.25 15.40
N THR A 50 10.98 7.46 14.90
CA THR A 50 10.02 8.40 15.50
C THR A 50 9.07 8.90 14.43
N VAL A 51 7.79 9.07 14.75
CA VAL A 51 6.86 9.78 13.86
C VAL A 51 6.48 11.08 14.53
N THR A 52 6.72 12.19 13.85
CA THR A 52 6.35 13.52 14.33
C THR A 52 4.92 13.89 13.94
N ASP A 53 4.30 14.80 14.71
CA ASP A 53 2.96 15.33 14.40
C ASP A 53 2.89 15.98 13.00
N GLU A 54 4.01 16.54 12.52
CA GLU A 54 4.11 17.12 11.18
C GLU A 54 4.08 16.05 10.09
N GLU A 55 4.81 14.95 10.27
CA GLU A 55 4.80 13.83 9.33
C GLU A 55 3.44 13.12 9.30
N GLU A 56 2.80 12.95 10.45
CA GLU A 56 1.44 12.42 10.54
C GLU A 56 0.44 13.31 9.78
N LYS A 57 0.53 14.63 9.96
CA LYS A 57 -0.33 15.59 9.25
C LYS A 57 -0.09 15.61 7.74
N ILE A 58 1.18 15.53 7.31
CA ILE A 58 1.54 15.43 5.88
C ILE A 58 0.98 14.13 5.30
N TRP A 59 1.07 13.03 6.04
CA TRP A 59 0.51 11.74 5.64
C TRP A 59 -1.00 11.78 5.45
N GLU A 60 -1.73 12.32 6.43
CA GLU A 60 -3.18 12.51 6.33
C GLU A 60 -3.53 13.35 5.10
N THR A 61 -2.80 14.44 4.85
CA THR A 61 -3.04 15.30 3.69
C THR A 61 -2.66 14.63 2.36
N THR A 62 -1.69 13.73 2.34
CA THR A 62 -1.21 13.09 1.10
C THR A 62 -2.03 11.87 0.72
N ILE A 63 -2.47 11.08 1.70
CA ILE A 63 -3.13 9.79 1.48
C ILE A 63 -4.65 9.85 1.71
N VAL A 64 -5.14 10.68 2.64
CA VAL A 64 -6.57 10.74 3.01
C VAL A 64 -7.34 11.76 2.16
N PHE A 65 -6.70 12.84 1.70
CA PHE A 65 -7.33 13.89 0.88
C PHE A 65 -7.61 13.52 -0.59
N GLY A 66 -7.35 12.28 -0.98
CA GLY A 66 -7.68 11.74 -2.31
C GLY A 66 -9.05 11.04 -2.42
N GLN A 67 -9.90 11.11 -1.39
CA GLN A 67 -11.28 10.59 -1.40
C GLN A 67 -12.33 11.70 -1.42
#